data_AF-A0A1J4TS29-F1
#
_entry.id   AF-A0A1J4TS29-F1
#
_cell.length_a   1.000
_cell.length_b   1.000
_cell.length_c   1.000
_cell.angle_alpha   90.00
_cell.angle_beta   90.00
_cell.angle_gamma   90.00
#
_symmetry.space_group_name_H-M   'P 1'
#
loop_
_entity.id
_entity.type
_entity.pdbx_description
1 polymer ?
#
loop_
_entity_poly.entity_id
_entity_poly.type
_entity_poly.pdbx_seq_one_letter_code
_entity_poly.pdbx_strand_id
1 'polypeptide(L)'
;MSSIKLFNFSEQEEYKHALLLYPFRIFYNSSDDKKSPQILEFTKNREIPDYILQILESFYKAYALFIQEQHLKSPMHEGIFFDKGAKFIDIMLADIPLQKGLVAAELIDNQRYFEAIQNLHGKSIKILLDRNLILNSATPIHELFHVFQYNYSNFNNMWFMEGLARWSQNITHKRANIEEKLPSSVEELRSLILRAHDAEYFWRRLISKCNNKIDFIKILLEQSALQAVELEKKFNLTEWSREDKKSSSNNSYLFKAIVKTVEILQIKPDEELQSFLESMKEYKNLIRDGDIHFSYLSKKELQELESVEEIQGELLIDSTSLSTLNSFNRLKKVTTIKIKNNLNLVEILGFNALESIQNLEISHNVNLENIYGFFKFFTTVQKINGYIKIESNKKLETLLFLRGLTHVGSSFYLHHNHLTSLQGLEDLEEVGASLSLSSNQLRDLFPLKNLKKVKGMLGVAFNQLTTLEGLENLKELSTIKWGQEYRTLAIQGNKDLMDISALRDVQSSTKHCIMNLDSSNNYKRIPEENSQFYKQSISITSGGLKVDTKDIFPK
;
A
#
# COMPACT_ATOMS: atom_id res chain seq x y z
N MET A 1 -25.92 -22.81 -34.13
CA MET A 1 -26.54 -21.47 -34.31
C MET A 1 -25.56 -20.43 -33.82
N SER A 2 -24.93 -19.68 -34.72
CA SER A 2 -24.27 -18.41 -34.40
C SER A 2 -23.87 -17.72 -35.71
N SER A 3 -24.86 -17.14 -36.40
CA SER A 3 -24.57 -16.25 -37.52
C SER A 3 -24.02 -14.94 -36.98
N ILE A 4 -22.95 -14.46 -37.61
CA ILE A 4 -22.43 -13.11 -37.39
C ILE A 4 -23.53 -12.11 -37.76
N LYS A 5 -23.77 -11.12 -36.91
CA LYS A 5 -24.75 -10.04 -37.16
C LYS A 5 -24.07 -8.67 -37.09
N LEU A 6 -24.21 -7.89 -38.15
CA LEU A 6 -23.75 -6.49 -38.18
C LEU A 6 -24.91 -5.57 -37.79
N PHE A 7 -24.62 -4.61 -36.91
CA PHE A 7 -25.51 -3.53 -36.53
C PHE A 7 -24.89 -2.20 -36.92
N ASN A 8 -25.71 -1.32 -37.49
CA ASN A 8 -25.35 0.04 -37.87
C ASN A 8 -26.14 1.01 -37.00
N PHE A 9 -25.44 2.01 -36.46
CA PHE A 9 -26.02 2.99 -35.54
C PHE A 9 -26.05 4.38 -36.17
N SER A 10 -26.73 5.32 -35.50
CA SER A 10 -26.87 6.68 -35.99
C SER A 10 -25.54 7.44 -36.02
N GLU A 11 -25.47 8.50 -36.82
CA GLU A 11 -24.29 9.38 -36.87
C GLU A 11 -24.05 10.17 -35.57
N GLN A 12 -24.99 10.15 -34.62
CA GLN A 12 -24.82 10.81 -33.32
C GLN A 12 -24.12 9.92 -32.29
N GLU A 13 -24.14 8.60 -32.48
CA GLU A 13 -23.52 7.65 -31.56
C GLU A 13 -21.98 7.69 -31.61
N GLU A 14 -21.34 7.31 -30.52
CA GLU A 14 -19.87 7.30 -30.46
C GLU A 14 -19.26 6.22 -31.37
N TYR A 15 -19.85 5.03 -31.39
CA TYR A 15 -19.51 3.94 -32.29
C TYR A 15 -20.58 3.80 -33.38
N LYS A 16 -20.15 3.60 -34.63
CA LYS A 16 -21.05 3.53 -35.80
C LYS A 16 -21.51 2.11 -36.11
N HIS A 17 -20.71 1.12 -35.72
CA HIS A 17 -20.98 -0.27 -36.00
C HIS A 17 -20.77 -1.15 -34.77
N ALA A 18 -21.58 -2.19 -34.63
CA ALA A 18 -21.28 -3.33 -33.76
C ALA A 18 -21.39 -4.64 -34.51
N LEU A 19 -20.38 -5.50 -34.37
CA LEU A 19 -20.39 -6.85 -34.87
C LEU A 19 -20.65 -7.84 -33.74
N LEU A 20 -21.72 -8.63 -33.84
CA LEU A 20 -22.12 -9.61 -32.83
C LEU A 20 -21.82 -11.04 -33.30
N LEU A 21 -21.08 -11.75 -32.45
CA LEU A 21 -21.00 -13.21 -32.43
C LEU A 21 -20.88 -13.63 -30.97
N TYR A 22 -21.99 -14.11 -30.40
CA TYR A 22 -22.08 -14.39 -28.96
C TYR A 22 -20.90 -15.23 -28.44
N PRO A 23 -20.26 -14.83 -27.31
CA PRO A 23 -20.64 -13.73 -26.41
C PRO A 23 -20.06 -12.35 -26.77
N PHE A 24 -19.38 -12.20 -27.92
CA PHE A 24 -18.65 -10.99 -28.27
C PHE A 24 -19.48 -9.97 -29.04
N ARG A 25 -19.28 -8.69 -28.69
CA ARG A 25 -19.71 -7.52 -29.47
C ARG A 25 -18.49 -6.65 -29.75
N ILE A 26 -18.12 -6.47 -31.02
CA ILE A 26 -17.01 -5.57 -31.40
C ILE A 26 -17.58 -4.24 -31.88
N PHE A 27 -17.23 -3.15 -31.20
CA PHE A 27 -17.61 -1.79 -31.53
C PHE A 27 -16.50 -1.07 -32.28
N TYR A 28 -16.81 -0.51 -33.45
CA TYR A 28 -15.84 0.16 -34.32
C TYR A 28 -16.50 1.19 -35.25
N ASN A 29 -15.67 2.04 -35.88
CA ASN A 29 -16.08 2.97 -36.93
C ASN A 29 -15.43 2.60 -38.27
N SER A 30 -15.96 3.07 -39.39
CA SER A 30 -15.44 2.80 -40.75
C SER A 30 -15.00 4.05 -41.52
N SER A 31 -14.99 5.21 -40.86
CA SER A 31 -14.78 6.55 -41.44
C SER A 31 -13.38 7.13 -41.22
N ASP A 32 -12.38 6.27 -40.99
CA ASP A 32 -10.99 6.65 -40.66
C ASP A 32 -10.87 7.66 -39.50
N ASP A 33 -11.49 7.33 -38.38
CA ASP A 33 -11.34 8.08 -37.12
C ASP A 33 -10.61 7.26 -36.05
N LYS A 34 -10.48 7.82 -34.84
CA LYS A 34 -9.80 7.17 -33.70
C LYS A 34 -10.39 5.83 -33.24
N LYS A 35 -11.56 5.44 -33.74
CA LYS A 35 -12.26 4.17 -33.46
C LYS A 35 -12.37 3.28 -34.70
N SER A 36 -11.82 3.73 -35.82
CA SER A 36 -11.67 2.92 -37.02
C SER A 36 -10.39 2.11 -36.97
N PRO A 37 -10.37 0.88 -37.51
CA PRO A 37 -9.12 0.18 -37.82
C PRO A 37 -8.14 1.12 -38.54
N GLN A 38 -6.83 1.01 -38.29
CA GLN A 38 -5.86 1.81 -39.03
C GLN A 38 -5.83 1.43 -40.52
N ILE A 39 -6.07 0.15 -40.83
CA ILE A 39 -6.15 -0.36 -42.19
C ILE A 39 -7.60 -0.79 -42.45
N LEU A 40 -8.26 -0.11 -43.40
CA LEU A 40 -9.63 -0.36 -43.82
C LEU A 40 -9.65 -1.17 -45.13
N GLU A 41 -9.53 -2.48 -45.01
CA GLU A 41 -9.68 -3.43 -46.12
C GLU A 41 -11.00 -4.21 -46.00
N PHE A 42 -11.67 -4.49 -47.13
CA PHE A 42 -12.99 -5.11 -47.20
C PHE A 42 -13.00 -6.30 -48.17
N THR A 43 -11.94 -7.11 -48.15
CA THR A 43 -11.75 -8.19 -49.14
C THR A 43 -12.64 -9.40 -48.85
N LYS A 44 -12.95 -9.67 -47.58
CA LYS A 44 -13.77 -10.83 -47.16
C LYS A 44 -15.26 -10.50 -47.07
N ASN A 45 -15.61 -9.25 -46.82
CA ASN A 45 -16.99 -8.78 -46.69
C ASN A 45 -17.08 -7.30 -47.11
N ARG A 46 -18.14 -6.93 -47.84
CA ARG A 46 -18.30 -5.56 -48.38
C ARG A 46 -18.65 -4.50 -47.33
N GLU A 47 -19.11 -4.91 -46.16
CA GLU A 47 -19.60 -4.01 -45.10
C GLU A 47 -18.73 -4.06 -43.83
N ILE A 48 -17.98 -5.14 -43.62
CA ILE A 48 -17.19 -5.36 -42.40
C ILE A 48 -15.69 -5.35 -42.75
N PRO A 49 -14.88 -4.49 -42.12
CA PRO A 49 -13.44 -4.50 -42.35
C PRO A 49 -12.80 -5.84 -41.99
N ASP A 50 -11.84 -6.28 -42.80
CA ASP A 50 -11.11 -7.54 -42.63
C ASP A 50 -10.41 -7.63 -41.28
N TYR A 51 -9.96 -6.48 -40.75
CA TYR A 51 -9.39 -6.36 -39.42
C TYR A 51 -10.37 -6.78 -38.31
N ILE A 52 -11.62 -6.32 -38.40
CA ILE A 52 -12.68 -6.63 -37.42
C ILE A 52 -13.04 -8.12 -37.47
N LEU A 53 -13.15 -8.70 -38.67
CA LEU A 53 -13.40 -10.13 -38.84
C LEU A 53 -12.28 -10.99 -38.23
N GLN A 54 -11.03 -10.58 -38.43
CA GLN A 54 -9.86 -11.30 -37.90
C GLN A 54 -9.78 -11.24 -36.38
N ILE A 55 -10.05 -10.08 -35.78
CA ILE A 55 -10.14 -9.95 -34.32
C ILE A 55 -11.25 -10.84 -33.77
N LEU A 56 -12.45 -10.79 -34.36
CA LEU A 56 -13.58 -11.60 -33.90
C LEU A 56 -13.25 -13.09 -33.94
N GLU A 57 -12.65 -13.55 -35.03
CA GLU A 57 -12.22 -14.93 -35.19
C GLU A 57 -11.17 -15.31 -34.15
N SER A 58 -10.20 -14.43 -33.88
CA SER A 58 -9.14 -14.65 -32.88
C SER A 58 -9.73 -14.78 -31.46
N PHE A 59 -10.59 -13.85 -31.04
CA PHE A 59 -11.26 -13.90 -29.73
C PHE A 59 -12.14 -15.14 -29.60
N TYR A 60 -12.93 -15.46 -30.63
CA TYR A 60 -13.81 -16.62 -30.59
C TYR A 60 -13.04 -17.94 -30.48
N LYS A 61 -11.98 -18.10 -31.26
CA LYS A 61 -11.08 -19.28 -31.19
C LYS A 61 -10.42 -19.39 -29.82
N ALA A 62 -9.89 -18.29 -29.29
CA ALA A 62 -9.24 -18.27 -27.98
C ALA A 62 -10.23 -18.58 -26.84
N TYR A 63 -11.44 -18.02 -26.91
CA TYR A 63 -12.50 -18.29 -25.94
C TYR A 63 -12.92 -19.76 -25.93
N ALA A 64 -13.12 -20.34 -27.12
CA ALA A 64 -13.41 -21.76 -27.27
C ALA A 64 -12.26 -22.61 -26.69
N LEU A 65 -11.01 -22.27 -27.01
CA LEU A 65 -9.84 -22.98 -26.50
C LEU A 65 -9.76 -22.93 -24.96
N PHE A 66 -9.98 -21.77 -24.34
CA PHE A 66 -9.90 -21.64 -22.89
C PHE A 66 -10.98 -22.47 -22.17
N ILE A 67 -12.19 -22.56 -22.72
CA ILE A 67 -13.28 -23.28 -22.08
C ILE A 67 -13.25 -24.77 -22.41
N GLN A 68 -13.07 -25.11 -23.69
CA GLN A 68 -13.21 -26.48 -24.18
C GLN A 68 -11.92 -27.28 -24.00
N GLU A 69 -10.77 -26.66 -24.23
CA GLU A 69 -9.47 -27.35 -24.21
C GLU A 69 -8.67 -27.10 -22.93
N GLN A 70 -8.89 -25.99 -22.21
CA GLN A 70 -8.24 -25.69 -20.92
C GLN A 70 -9.20 -25.77 -19.73
N HIS A 71 -10.47 -26.11 -19.99
CA HIS A 71 -11.50 -26.31 -18.96
C HIS A 71 -11.69 -25.12 -18.00
N LEU A 72 -11.40 -23.89 -18.46
CA LEU A 72 -11.56 -22.68 -17.66
C LEU A 72 -13.04 -22.31 -17.53
N LYS A 73 -13.37 -21.72 -16.38
CA LYS A 73 -14.71 -21.21 -16.06
C LYS A 73 -15.09 -20.10 -17.02
N SER A 74 -16.22 -20.27 -17.70
CA SER A 74 -16.73 -19.27 -18.62
C SER A 74 -17.24 -18.05 -17.83
N PRO A 75 -16.74 -16.83 -18.10
CA PRO A 75 -17.20 -15.62 -17.41
C PRO A 75 -18.66 -15.25 -17.72
N MET A 76 -19.31 -15.96 -18.65
CA MET A 76 -20.72 -15.79 -19.03
C MET A 76 -21.65 -16.79 -18.33
N HIS A 77 -21.11 -17.76 -17.58
CA HIS A 77 -21.91 -18.80 -16.93
C HIS A 77 -21.63 -18.93 -15.43
N GLU A 78 -20.43 -18.57 -14.97
CA GLU A 78 -20.06 -18.58 -13.56
C GLU A 78 -18.91 -17.61 -13.26
N GLY A 79 -18.73 -17.26 -11.99
CA GLY A 79 -17.67 -16.36 -11.52
C GLY A 79 -18.12 -14.90 -11.41
N ILE A 80 -17.21 -14.03 -10.99
CA ILE A 80 -17.55 -12.67 -10.53
C ILE A 80 -18.24 -11.81 -11.59
N PHE A 81 -17.92 -12.00 -12.88
CA PHE A 81 -18.56 -11.23 -13.94
C PHE A 81 -20.00 -11.68 -14.17
N PHE A 82 -20.24 -13.01 -14.18
CA PHE A 82 -21.58 -13.58 -14.28
C PHE A 82 -22.44 -13.17 -13.08
N ASP A 83 -21.91 -13.29 -11.87
CA ASP A 83 -22.61 -12.92 -10.62
C ASP A 83 -23.01 -11.44 -10.60
N LYS A 84 -22.21 -10.57 -11.22
CA LYS A 84 -22.50 -9.14 -11.39
C LYS A 84 -23.42 -8.82 -12.58
N GLY A 85 -23.87 -9.83 -13.33
CA GLY A 85 -24.85 -9.75 -14.40
C GLY A 85 -24.27 -9.51 -15.80
N ALA A 86 -23.00 -9.87 -16.04
CA ALA A 86 -22.40 -9.77 -17.38
C ALA A 86 -23.04 -10.77 -18.34
N LYS A 87 -23.48 -10.28 -19.51
CA LYS A 87 -24.08 -11.11 -20.58
C LYS A 87 -23.24 -11.15 -21.86
N PHE A 88 -22.32 -10.20 -22.01
CA PHE A 88 -21.50 -10.04 -23.21
C PHE A 88 -20.07 -9.67 -22.86
N ILE A 89 -19.18 -9.82 -23.84
CA ILE A 89 -17.83 -9.25 -23.83
C ILE A 89 -17.77 -8.20 -24.94
N ASP A 90 -17.61 -6.95 -24.54
CA ASP A 90 -17.60 -5.80 -25.44
C ASP A 90 -16.17 -5.41 -25.74
N ILE A 91 -15.77 -5.63 -27.00
CA ILE A 91 -14.46 -5.24 -27.52
C ILE A 91 -14.64 -3.87 -28.18
N MET A 92 -14.00 -2.85 -27.62
CA MET A 92 -14.14 -1.48 -28.06
C MET A 92 -12.85 -1.00 -28.71
N LEU A 93 -12.88 -0.66 -30.00
CA LEU A 93 -11.71 -0.11 -30.69
C LEU A 93 -11.48 1.35 -30.29
N ALA A 94 -10.24 1.68 -29.94
CA ALA A 94 -9.83 3.04 -29.65
C ALA A 94 -8.38 3.31 -30.09
N ASP A 95 -8.04 4.59 -30.19
CA ASP A 95 -6.67 5.08 -30.39
C ASP A 95 -5.97 5.16 -29.03
N ILE A 96 -5.19 4.13 -28.69
CA ILE A 96 -4.56 4.00 -27.37
C ILE A 96 -3.05 4.22 -27.54
N PRO A 97 -2.39 5.05 -26.70
CA PRO A 97 -0.94 5.10 -26.69
C PRO A 97 -0.38 3.68 -26.43
N LEU A 98 0.55 3.22 -27.27
CA LEU A 98 1.20 1.88 -27.34
C LEU A 98 1.67 1.23 -26.02
N GLN A 99 1.53 1.88 -24.86
CA GLN A 99 2.01 1.44 -23.55
C GLN A 99 0.90 1.07 -22.54
N LYS A 100 -0.39 1.05 -22.91
CA LYS A 100 -1.47 0.71 -21.98
C LYS A 100 -2.49 -0.27 -22.59
N GLY A 101 -2.10 -1.53 -22.72
CA GLY A 101 -3.09 -2.63 -22.82
C GLY A 101 -3.95 -2.58 -21.55
N LEU A 102 -5.24 -2.29 -21.70
CA LEU A 102 -6.16 -2.05 -20.60
C LEU A 102 -7.35 -3.00 -20.76
N VAL A 103 -7.22 -4.22 -20.24
CA VAL A 103 -8.38 -4.88 -19.64
C VAL A 103 -8.62 -4.19 -18.32
N ALA A 104 -9.48 -3.19 -18.34
CA ALA A 104 -10.24 -2.87 -17.15
C ALA A 104 -11.22 -4.03 -16.98
N ALA A 105 -11.11 -4.80 -15.90
CA ALA A 105 -12.16 -5.70 -15.42
C ALA A 105 -13.42 -4.92 -14.98
N GLU A 106 -13.84 -3.96 -15.81
CA GLU A 106 -14.92 -3.03 -15.63
C GLU A 106 -16.13 -3.58 -16.39
N LEU A 107 -17.27 -3.58 -15.71
CA LEU A 107 -18.54 -3.88 -16.34
C LEU A 107 -19.15 -2.58 -16.85
N ILE A 108 -19.45 -2.55 -18.14
CA ILE A 108 -20.16 -1.46 -18.80
C ILE A 108 -21.54 -1.91 -19.28
N ASP A 109 -22.44 -0.96 -19.47
CA ASP A 109 -23.75 -1.22 -20.07
C ASP A 109 -23.91 -0.40 -21.35
N ASN A 110 -23.83 -1.10 -22.48
CA ASN A 110 -23.99 -0.53 -23.83
C ASN A 110 -25.40 -0.77 -24.39
N GLN A 111 -26.42 -1.00 -23.55
CA GLN A 111 -27.79 -1.25 -24.01
C GLN A 111 -28.37 -0.14 -24.91
N ARG A 112 -27.89 1.12 -24.78
CA ARG A 112 -28.31 2.25 -25.63
C ARG A 112 -28.13 1.99 -27.12
N TYR A 113 -27.13 1.20 -27.50
CA TYR A 113 -26.89 0.83 -28.90
C TYR A 113 -27.93 -0.17 -29.42
N PHE A 114 -28.67 -0.84 -28.55
CA PHE A 114 -29.59 -1.91 -28.89
C PHE A 114 -30.99 -1.68 -28.33
N GLU A 115 -31.44 -0.43 -28.16
CA GLU A 115 -32.74 -0.09 -27.54
C GLU A 115 -33.92 -0.88 -28.14
N ALA A 116 -33.94 -1.05 -29.46
CA ALA A 116 -34.97 -1.78 -30.17
C ALA A 116 -34.92 -3.32 -29.99
N ILE A 117 -33.87 -3.87 -29.37
CA ILE A 117 -33.58 -5.31 -29.33
C ILE A 117 -33.25 -5.76 -27.90
N GLN A 118 -34.29 -6.00 -27.10
CA GLN A 118 -34.19 -6.28 -25.66
C GLN A 118 -33.27 -7.45 -25.27
N ASN A 119 -33.15 -8.50 -26.10
CA ASN A 119 -32.28 -9.64 -25.79
C ASN A 119 -30.78 -9.32 -25.92
N LEU A 120 -30.42 -8.14 -26.43
CA LEU A 120 -29.05 -7.61 -26.46
C LEU A 120 -28.76 -6.63 -25.31
N HIS A 121 -29.71 -6.44 -24.39
CA HIS A 121 -29.53 -5.59 -23.20
C HIS A 121 -28.81 -6.32 -22.08
N GLY A 122 -27.98 -5.58 -21.34
CA GLY A 122 -27.31 -6.03 -20.13
C GLY A 122 -25.85 -5.61 -20.08
N LYS A 123 -25.28 -5.78 -18.88
CA LYS A 123 -23.87 -5.48 -18.62
C LYS A 123 -22.95 -6.36 -19.45
N SER A 124 -21.76 -5.85 -19.70
CA SER A 124 -20.75 -6.49 -20.50
C SER A 124 -19.37 -6.24 -19.94
N ILE A 125 -18.48 -7.21 -20.11
CA ILE A 125 -17.07 -7.09 -19.76
C ILE A 125 -16.40 -6.25 -20.84
N LYS A 126 -15.78 -5.14 -20.47
CA LYS A 126 -15.10 -4.27 -21.42
C LYS A 126 -13.69 -4.76 -21.71
N ILE A 127 -13.35 -4.88 -23.00
CA ILE A 127 -11.98 -5.01 -23.48
C ILE A 127 -11.71 -3.83 -24.41
N LEU A 128 -10.73 -2.99 -24.07
CA LEU A 128 -10.31 -1.89 -24.93
C LEU A 128 -9.16 -2.39 -25.82
N LEU A 129 -9.30 -2.25 -27.13
CA LEU A 129 -8.32 -2.72 -28.10
C LEU A 129 -7.80 -1.56 -28.95
N ASP A 130 -6.48 -1.53 -29.16
CA ASP A 130 -5.87 -0.52 -30.02
C ASP A 130 -6.26 -0.73 -31.50
N ARG A 131 -6.48 0.38 -32.21
CA ARG A 131 -6.88 0.39 -33.63
C ARG A 131 -5.82 -0.12 -34.61
N ASN A 132 -4.57 -0.25 -34.17
CA ASN A 132 -3.44 -0.76 -34.95
C ASN A 132 -2.74 -1.92 -34.23
N LEU A 133 -3.52 -2.89 -33.80
CA LEU A 133 -2.94 -4.11 -33.30
C LEU A 133 -2.34 -4.91 -34.46
N ILE A 134 -1.03 -5.19 -34.43
CA ILE A 134 -0.36 -5.96 -35.49
C ILE A 134 -1.13 -7.28 -35.66
N LEU A 135 -1.52 -7.62 -36.89
CA LEU A 135 -2.37 -8.77 -37.24
C LEU A 135 -1.83 -10.14 -36.75
N ASN A 136 -0.60 -10.18 -36.21
CA ASN A 136 0.08 -11.34 -35.63
C ASN A 136 0.54 -11.14 -34.16
N SER A 137 0.21 -10.01 -33.52
CA SER A 137 0.50 -9.82 -32.10
C SER A 137 -0.53 -10.57 -31.28
N ALA A 138 -0.06 -11.42 -30.38
CA ALA A 138 -0.88 -12.27 -29.52
C ALA A 138 -1.68 -11.51 -28.43
N THR A 139 -1.89 -10.20 -28.61
CA THR A 139 -2.56 -9.30 -27.68
C THR A 139 -4.04 -9.64 -27.46
N PRO A 140 -4.88 -10.03 -28.46
CA PRO A 140 -6.30 -10.35 -28.21
C PRO A 140 -6.47 -11.51 -27.22
N ILE A 141 -5.60 -12.51 -27.32
CA ILE A 141 -5.60 -13.71 -26.49
C ILE A 141 -5.13 -13.39 -25.09
N HIS A 142 -4.12 -12.52 -24.98
CA HIS A 142 -3.61 -12.02 -23.71
C HIS A 142 -4.64 -11.18 -22.95
N GLU A 143 -5.26 -10.21 -23.62
CA GLU A 143 -6.34 -9.41 -23.02
C GLU A 143 -7.54 -10.28 -22.64
N LEU A 144 -7.92 -11.25 -23.49
CA LEU A 144 -8.97 -12.20 -23.14
C LEU A 144 -8.57 -13.06 -21.93
N PHE A 145 -7.30 -13.48 -21.83
CA PHE A 145 -6.83 -14.30 -20.72
C PHE A 145 -6.90 -13.54 -19.38
N HIS A 146 -6.62 -12.22 -19.37
CA HIS A 146 -6.83 -11.38 -18.19
C HIS A 146 -8.29 -11.41 -17.71
N VAL A 147 -9.27 -11.43 -18.62
CA VAL A 147 -10.69 -11.60 -18.25
C VAL A 147 -10.91 -12.94 -17.55
N PHE A 148 -10.30 -14.03 -18.04
CA PHE A 148 -10.39 -15.31 -17.35
C PHE A 148 -9.70 -15.25 -15.98
N GLN A 149 -8.50 -14.68 -15.85
CA GLN A 149 -7.80 -14.56 -14.57
C GLN A 149 -8.63 -13.78 -13.53
N TYR A 150 -9.17 -12.61 -13.92
CA TYR A 150 -10.05 -11.82 -13.05
C TYR A 150 -11.38 -12.49 -12.73
N ASN A 151 -11.82 -13.47 -13.53
CA ASN A 151 -13.00 -14.26 -13.21
C ASN A 151 -12.79 -15.17 -11.97
N TYR A 152 -11.54 -15.52 -11.67
CA TYR A 152 -11.17 -16.37 -10.54
C TYR A 152 -10.72 -15.59 -9.30
N SER A 153 -9.85 -14.59 -9.44
CA SER A 153 -9.32 -13.86 -8.29
C SER A 153 -8.99 -12.39 -8.60
N ASN A 154 -8.89 -11.58 -7.54
CA ASN A 154 -8.52 -10.18 -7.64
C ASN A 154 -6.99 -9.93 -7.66
N PHE A 155 -6.16 -10.97 -7.58
CA PHE A 155 -4.70 -10.81 -7.59
C PHE A 155 -4.23 -10.13 -8.87
N ASN A 156 -3.27 -9.21 -8.74
CA ASN A 156 -2.71 -8.42 -9.84
C ASN A 156 -1.18 -8.29 -9.76
N ASN A 157 -0.52 -9.33 -9.25
CA ASN A 157 0.94 -9.42 -9.20
C ASN A 157 1.47 -9.69 -10.62
N MET A 158 2.37 -8.84 -11.12
CA MET A 158 2.74 -8.82 -12.54
C MET A 158 3.31 -10.14 -13.05
N TRP A 159 4.20 -10.80 -12.31
CA TRP A 159 4.78 -12.09 -12.69
C TRP A 159 3.72 -13.19 -12.85
N PHE A 160 2.60 -13.08 -12.13
CA PHE A 160 1.45 -13.98 -12.24
C PHE A 160 0.50 -13.55 -13.36
N MET A 161 0.04 -12.30 -13.36
CA MET A 161 -0.91 -11.81 -14.37
C MET A 161 -0.29 -11.77 -15.76
N GLU A 162 0.73 -10.91 -15.92
CA GLU A 162 1.40 -10.69 -17.20
C GLU A 162 2.19 -11.92 -17.64
N GLY A 163 2.83 -12.62 -16.71
CA GLY A 163 3.57 -13.85 -17.00
C GLY A 163 2.68 -14.97 -17.55
N LEU A 164 1.52 -15.23 -16.94
CA LEU A 164 0.57 -16.24 -17.42
C LEU A 164 -0.16 -15.79 -18.68
N ALA A 165 -0.56 -14.51 -18.77
CA ALA A 165 -1.19 -13.97 -19.98
C ALA A 165 -0.22 -13.98 -21.17
N ARG A 166 1.09 -13.80 -20.94
CA ARG A 166 2.12 -13.98 -21.97
C ARG A 166 2.35 -15.46 -22.29
N TRP A 167 2.31 -16.35 -21.30
CA TRP A 167 2.36 -17.79 -21.51
C TRP A 167 1.19 -18.28 -22.38
N SER A 168 -0.04 -17.81 -22.14
CA SER A 168 -1.26 -18.27 -22.83
C SER A 168 -1.26 -17.97 -24.33
N GLN A 169 -0.54 -16.92 -24.74
CA GLN A 169 -0.31 -16.60 -26.15
C GLN A 169 0.40 -17.74 -26.91
N ASN A 170 1.22 -18.53 -26.23
CA ASN A 170 1.94 -19.65 -26.84
C ASN A 170 1.03 -20.85 -27.16
N ILE A 171 -0.21 -20.85 -26.67
CA ILE A 171 -1.16 -21.91 -26.97
C ILE A 171 -1.60 -21.84 -28.44
N THR A 172 -1.72 -20.63 -28.99
CA THR A 172 -2.20 -20.39 -30.36
C THR A 172 -1.09 -19.92 -31.30
N HIS A 173 -0.06 -19.23 -30.79
CA HIS A 173 1.06 -18.73 -31.59
C HIS A 173 2.32 -19.56 -31.35
N LYS A 174 2.93 -20.04 -32.44
CA LYS A 174 4.24 -20.72 -32.38
C LYS A 174 5.35 -19.70 -32.10
N ARG A 175 5.81 -19.61 -30.85
CA ARG A 175 6.98 -18.82 -30.42
C ARG A 175 8.15 -19.75 -30.08
N ALA A 176 9.36 -19.18 -29.95
CA ALA A 176 10.56 -19.93 -29.58
C ALA A 176 10.35 -20.67 -28.24
N ASN A 177 10.78 -21.93 -28.18
CA ASN A 177 10.65 -22.76 -26.99
C ASN A 177 11.76 -22.47 -25.96
N ILE A 178 11.73 -21.28 -25.37
CA ILE A 178 12.70 -20.84 -24.35
C ILE A 178 12.17 -21.20 -22.95
N GLU A 179 12.90 -22.04 -22.22
CA GLU A 179 12.65 -22.33 -20.80
C GLU A 179 13.83 -21.84 -19.97
N GLU A 180 13.57 -21.42 -18.74
CA GLU A 180 14.58 -21.16 -17.72
C GLU A 180 14.44 -22.18 -16.58
N LYS A 181 15.46 -22.32 -15.73
CA LYS A 181 15.35 -23.19 -14.54
C LYS A 181 14.36 -22.60 -13.53
N LEU A 182 13.68 -23.47 -12.79
CA LEU A 182 12.90 -23.03 -11.63
C LEU A 182 13.83 -22.40 -10.58
N PRO A 183 13.38 -21.35 -9.85
CA PRO A 183 14.15 -20.79 -8.74
C PRO A 183 14.54 -21.85 -7.72
N SER A 184 15.79 -21.82 -7.29
CA SER A 184 16.39 -22.76 -6.34
C SER A 184 16.73 -22.12 -4.99
N SER A 185 16.53 -20.81 -4.86
CA SER A 185 16.80 -20.02 -3.65
C SER A 185 15.77 -18.91 -3.44
N VAL A 186 15.70 -18.36 -2.22
CA VAL A 186 14.86 -17.20 -1.88
C VAL A 186 15.23 -15.99 -2.74
N GLU A 187 16.51 -15.78 -3.05
CA GLU A 187 17.00 -14.69 -3.89
C GLU A 187 16.50 -14.82 -5.34
N GLU A 188 16.54 -16.03 -5.91
CA GLU A 188 15.99 -16.30 -7.24
C GLU A 188 14.46 -16.16 -7.27
N LEU A 189 13.76 -16.56 -6.20
CA LEU A 189 12.32 -16.30 -6.05
C LEU A 189 12.01 -14.80 -6.01
N ARG A 190 12.81 -14.02 -5.28
CA ARG A 190 12.67 -12.56 -5.21
C ARG A 190 12.89 -11.91 -6.59
N SER A 191 13.82 -12.44 -7.36
CA SER A 191 14.02 -12.01 -8.75
C SER A 191 12.77 -12.32 -9.61
N LEU A 192 12.21 -13.53 -9.49
CA LEU A 192 11.01 -13.93 -10.22
C LEU A 192 9.81 -13.01 -9.94
N ILE A 193 9.51 -12.72 -8.68
CA ILE A 193 8.29 -11.95 -8.32
C ILE A 193 8.33 -10.48 -8.76
N LEU A 194 9.50 -9.96 -9.15
CA LEU A 194 9.68 -8.60 -9.67
C LEU A 194 9.45 -8.49 -11.20
N ARG A 195 9.27 -9.63 -11.88
CA ARG A 195 9.12 -9.71 -13.33
C ARG A 195 7.71 -9.42 -13.80
N ALA A 196 7.55 -9.26 -15.12
CA ALA A 196 6.27 -9.07 -15.79
C ALA A 196 6.09 -10.12 -16.89
N HIS A 197 6.11 -9.73 -18.17
CA HIS A 197 5.91 -10.65 -19.30
C HIS A 197 6.93 -11.79 -19.37
N ASP A 198 8.17 -11.53 -18.99
CA ASP A 198 9.28 -12.48 -19.06
C ASP A 198 9.16 -13.61 -18.03
N ALA A 199 8.32 -13.46 -17.00
CA ALA A 199 7.93 -14.57 -16.12
C ALA A 199 7.25 -15.74 -16.87
N GLU A 200 6.86 -15.56 -18.15
CA GLU A 200 6.39 -16.65 -19.00
C GLU A 200 7.37 -17.85 -19.04
N TYR A 201 8.68 -17.61 -19.01
CA TYR A 201 9.68 -18.68 -19.11
C TYR A 201 9.67 -19.60 -17.88
N PHE A 202 9.48 -19.01 -16.69
CA PHE A 202 9.24 -19.75 -15.45
C PHE A 202 7.97 -20.60 -15.57
N TRP A 203 6.86 -20.01 -16.02
CA TRP A 203 5.59 -20.75 -16.16
C TRP A 203 5.70 -21.90 -17.15
N ARG A 204 6.40 -21.71 -18.28
CA ARG A 204 6.68 -22.78 -19.26
C ARG A 204 7.42 -23.94 -18.59
N ARG A 205 8.46 -23.66 -17.79
CA ARG A 205 9.22 -24.69 -17.09
C ARG A 205 8.38 -25.42 -16.05
N LEU A 206 7.61 -24.70 -15.24
CA LEU A 206 6.81 -25.33 -14.19
C LEU A 206 5.71 -26.21 -14.79
N ILE A 207 5.05 -25.74 -15.85
CA ILE A 207 4.01 -26.49 -16.55
C ILE A 207 4.61 -27.69 -17.31
N SER A 208 5.84 -27.57 -17.84
CA SER A 208 6.49 -28.67 -18.57
C SER A 208 6.78 -29.88 -17.68
N LYS A 209 6.91 -29.68 -16.36
CA LYS A 209 7.03 -30.73 -15.33
C LYS A 209 5.74 -31.52 -15.11
N CYS A 210 4.59 -30.96 -15.49
CA CYS A 210 3.28 -31.62 -15.30
C CYS A 210 2.94 -32.55 -16.48
N ASN A 211 2.42 -33.74 -16.16
CA ASN A 211 1.89 -34.66 -17.17
C ASN A 211 0.55 -34.15 -17.73
N ASN A 212 -0.34 -33.68 -16.87
CA ASN A 212 -1.63 -33.09 -17.27
C ASN A 212 -1.49 -31.56 -17.40
N LYS A 213 -0.86 -31.13 -18.49
CA LYS A 213 -0.63 -29.71 -18.78
C LYS A 213 -1.94 -28.94 -19.02
N ILE A 214 -2.98 -29.63 -19.48
CA ILE A 214 -4.28 -29.06 -19.82
C ILE A 214 -4.96 -28.50 -18.57
N ASP A 215 -5.01 -29.27 -17.49
CA ASP A 215 -5.71 -28.85 -16.27
C ASP A 215 -4.86 -27.96 -15.35
N PHE A 216 -3.57 -27.77 -15.66
CA PHE A 216 -2.66 -27.01 -14.78
C PHE A 216 -3.17 -25.59 -14.51
N ILE A 217 -3.52 -24.86 -15.56
CA ILE A 217 -3.97 -23.47 -15.43
C ILE A 217 -5.30 -23.39 -14.69
N LYS A 218 -6.24 -24.27 -15.03
CA LYS A 218 -7.53 -24.33 -14.35
C LYS A 218 -7.34 -24.49 -12.84
N ILE A 219 -6.57 -25.50 -12.44
CA ILE A 219 -6.32 -25.80 -11.03
C ILE A 219 -5.57 -24.65 -10.37
N LEU A 220 -4.57 -24.06 -11.03
CA LEU A 220 -3.85 -22.90 -10.50
C LEU A 220 -4.78 -21.71 -10.24
N LEU A 221 -5.66 -21.39 -11.19
CA LEU A 221 -6.61 -20.29 -11.04
C LEU A 221 -7.65 -20.60 -9.95
N GLU A 222 -8.14 -21.83 -9.85
CA GLU A 222 -9.02 -22.26 -8.75
C GLU A 222 -8.33 -22.16 -7.39
N GLN A 223 -7.08 -22.61 -7.28
CA GLN A 223 -6.31 -22.46 -6.04
C GLN A 223 -6.02 -21.00 -5.72
N SER A 224 -5.75 -20.15 -6.72
CA SER A 224 -5.58 -18.71 -6.51
C SER A 224 -6.87 -18.05 -5.98
N ALA A 225 -8.04 -18.48 -6.46
CA ALA A 225 -9.34 -18.01 -5.98
C ALA A 225 -9.56 -18.39 -4.50
N LEU A 226 -9.25 -19.63 -4.11
CA LEU A 226 -9.33 -20.06 -2.71
C LEU A 226 -8.41 -19.24 -1.80
N GLN A 227 -7.21 -18.91 -2.28
CA GLN A 227 -6.26 -18.10 -1.55
C GLN A 227 -6.68 -16.63 -1.43
N ALA A 228 -7.35 -16.07 -2.46
CA ALA A 228 -7.96 -14.75 -2.37
C ALA A 228 -9.08 -14.71 -1.32
N VAL A 229 -9.95 -15.73 -1.27
CA VAL A 229 -11.01 -15.84 -0.24
C VAL A 229 -10.42 -15.98 1.17
N GLU A 230 -9.30 -16.69 1.34
CA GLU A 230 -8.58 -16.76 2.62
C GLU A 230 -8.11 -15.36 3.06
N LEU A 231 -7.54 -14.59 2.14
CA LEU A 231 -7.07 -13.23 2.39
C LEU A 231 -8.22 -12.27 2.73
N GLU A 232 -9.32 -12.33 1.96
CA GLU A 232 -10.53 -11.53 2.21
C GLU A 232 -11.08 -11.75 3.62
N LYS A 233 -11.18 -13.02 4.04
CA LYS A 233 -11.63 -13.37 5.39
C LYS A 233 -10.65 -12.90 6.46
N LYS A 234 -9.34 -13.08 6.22
CA LYS A 234 -8.30 -12.73 7.18
C LYS A 234 -8.26 -11.23 7.48
N PHE A 235 -8.44 -10.40 6.45
CA PHE A 235 -8.34 -8.95 6.56
C PHE A 235 -9.71 -8.25 6.53
N ASN A 236 -10.80 -9.01 6.59
CA ASN A 236 -12.18 -8.51 6.49
C ASN A 236 -12.38 -7.57 5.28
N LEU A 237 -11.78 -7.92 4.14
CA LEU A 237 -11.87 -7.13 2.92
C LEU A 237 -13.22 -7.39 2.25
N THR A 238 -14.03 -6.35 2.14
CA THR A 238 -15.28 -6.37 1.38
C THR A 238 -15.08 -5.97 -0.07
N GLU A 239 -14.04 -5.17 -0.35
CA GLU A 239 -13.63 -4.75 -1.69
C GLU A 239 -12.10 -4.66 -1.77
N TRP A 240 -11.55 -4.92 -2.96
CA TRP A 240 -10.11 -4.83 -3.21
C TRP A 240 -9.75 -3.49 -3.84
N SER A 241 -8.95 -2.68 -3.14
CA SER A 241 -8.35 -1.47 -3.70
C SER A 241 -7.28 -1.82 -4.76
N ARG A 242 -6.81 -0.81 -5.51
CA ARG A 242 -5.76 -1.02 -6.51
C ARG A 242 -4.46 -1.51 -5.86
N GLU A 243 -4.18 -0.99 -4.67
CA GLU A 243 -3.04 -1.31 -3.83
C GLU A 243 -3.14 -2.76 -3.33
N ASP A 244 -4.31 -3.19 -2.83
CA ASP A 244 -4.53 -4.57 -2.35
C ASP A 244 -4.25 -5.59 -3.47
N LYS A 245 -4.79 -5.33 -4.67
CA LYS A 245 -4.60 -6.22 -5.83
C LYS A 245 -3.13 -6.39 -6.20
N LYS A 246 -2.32 -5.34 -6.03
CA LYS A 246 -0.89 -5.31 -6.41
C LYS A 246 0.05 -5.57 -5.25
N SER A 247 -0.47 -5.85 -4.06
CA SER A 247 0.34 -6.03 -2.87
C SER A 247 1.37 -7.15 -3.06
N SER A 248 2.61 -6.91 -2.62
CA SER A 248 3.65 -7.94 -2.56
C SER A 248 3.30 -9.07 -1.59
N SER A 249 2.40 -8.82 -0.62
CA SER A 249 1.90 -9.83 0.30
C SER A 249 1.17 -10.96 -0.41
N ASN A 250 0.51 -10.67 -1.53
CA ASN A 250 -0.21 -11.66 -2.34
C ASN A 250 0.70 -12.78 -2.86
N ASN A 251 2.02 -12.55 -2.97
CA ASN A 251 2.97 -13.56 -3.44
C ASN A 251 2.98 -14.80 -2.54
N SER A 252 2.83 -14.67 -1.21
CA SER A 252 2.80 -15.83 -0.31
C SER A 252 1.57 -16.72 -0.56
N TYR A 253 0.44 -16.09 -0.89
CA TYR A 253 -0.82 -16.74 -1.26
C TYR A 253 -0.73 -17.40 -2.65
N LEU A 254 -0.11 -16.72 -3.62
CA LEU A 254 0.16 -17.30 -4.94
C LEU A 254 1.11 -18.50 -4.86
N PHE A 255 2.14 -18.46 -4.01
CA PHE A 255 3.01 -19.61 -3.76
C PHE A 255 2.24 -20.78 -3.12
N LYS A 256 1.36 -20.53 -2.15
CA LYS A 256 0.45 -21.58 -1.62
C LYS A 256 -0.40 -22.18 -2.74
N ALA A 257 -0.94 -21.36 -3.65
CA ALA A 257 -1.73 -21.84 -4.79
C ALA A 257 -0.90 -22.73 -5.73
N ILE A 258 0.35 -22.36 -6.02
CA ILE A 258 1.29 -23.17 -6.81
C ILE A 258 1.55 -24.51 -6.13
N VAL A 259 1.91 -24.50 -4.84
CA VAL A 259 2.17 -25.74 -4.07
C VAL A 259 0.95 -26.66 -4.11
N LYS A 260 -0.27 -26.13 -3.88
CA LYS A 260 -1.50 -26.92 -3.98
C LYS A 260 -1.78 -27.44 -5.38
N THR A 261 -1.46 -26.67 -6.41
CA THR A 261 -1.59 -27.11 -7.80
C THR A 261 -0.66 -28.29 -8.09
N VAL A 262 0.60 -28.21 -7.67
CA VAL A 262 1.59 -29.30 -7.79
C VAL A 262 1.11 -30.57 -7.06
N GLU A 263 0.58 -30.42 -5.85
CA GLU A 263 0.03 -31.53 -5.05
C GLU A 263 -1.18 -32.19 -5.75
N ILE A 264 -2.17 -31.41 -6.17
CA ILE A 264 -3.41 -31.90 -6.81
C ILE A 264 -3.09 -32.64 -8.11
N LEU A 265 -2.16 -32.11 -8.91
CA LEU A 265 -1.74 -32.71 -10.18
C LEU A 265 -0.76 -33.87 -10.00
N GLN A 266 -0.36 -34.19 -8.76
CA GLN A 266 0.56 -35.28 -8.42
C GLN A 266 1.85 -35.22 -9.25
N ILE A 267 2.39 -34.01 -9.44
CA ILE A 267 3.62 -33.81 -10.21
C ILE A 267 4.77 -34.48 -9.45
N LYS A 268 5.44 -35.44 -10.08
CA LYS A 268 6.55 -36.16 -9.45
C LYS A 268 7.72 -35.19 -9.21
N PRO A 269 8.18 -35.04 -7.96
CA PRO A 269 9.21 -34.07 -7.64
C PRO A 269 10.59 -34.56 -8.07
N ASP A 270 11.15 -33.95 -9.11
CA ASP A 270 12.59 -34.03 -9.41
C ASP A 270 13.38 -32.99 -8.59
N GLU A 271 14.71 -33.07 -8.63
CA GLU A 271 15.60 -32.22 -7.81
C GLU A 271 15.30 -30.73 -7.98
N GLU A 272 15.09 -30.28 -9.22
CA GLU A 272 14.76 -28.88 -9.52
C GLU A 272 13.41 -28.45 -8.92
N LEU A 273 12.36 -29.28 -9.04
CA LEU A 273 11.07 -28.97 -8.42
C LEU A 273 11.16 -28.99 -6.89
N GLN A 274 11.95 -29.90 -6.30
CA GLN A 274 12.15 -29.96 -4.85
C GLN A 274 12.81 -28.69 -4.32
N SER A 275 13.90 -28.24 -4.94
CA SER A 275 14.57 -26.99 -4.56
C SER A 275 13.64 -25.78 -4.70
N PHE A 276 12.81 -25.75 -5.74
CA PHE A 276 11.81 -24.70 -5.91
C PHE A 276 10.75 -24.69 -4.80
N LEU A 277 10.17 -25.85 -4.47
CA LEU A 277 9.19 -25.96 -3.38
C LEU A 277 9.82 -25.59 -2.02
N GLU A 278 11.07 -25.98 -1.79
CA GLU A 278 11.81 -25.65 -0.57
C GLU A 278 12.08 -24.14 -0.46
N SER A 279 12.53 -23.49 -1.55
CA SER A 279 12.73 -22.04 -1.57
C SER A 279 11.44 -21.26 -1.23
N MET A 280 10.27 -21.72 -1.68
CA MET A 280 8.99 -21.10 -1.33
C MET A 280 8.65 -21.27 0.16
N LYS A 281 9.00 -22.43 0.74
CA LYS A 281 8.84 -22.69 2.17
C LYS A 281 9.77 -21.81 3.01
N GLU A 282 11.01 -21.62 2.57
CA GLU A 282 11.96 -20.71 3.20
C GLU A 282 11.47 -19.25 3.11
N TYR A 283 11.04 -18.80 1.93
CA TYR A 283 10.47 -17.47 1.74
C TYR A 283 9.31 -17.19 2.70
N LYS A 284 8.42 -18.17 2.91
CA LYS A 284 7.31 -18.07 3.87
C LYS A 284 7.77 -17.87 5.31
N ASN A 285 8.94 -18.35 5.70
CA ASN A 285 9.46 -18.16 7.06
C ASN A 285 10.03 -16.75 7.28
N LEU A 286 10.44 -16.07 6.21
CA LEU A 286 10.98 -14.71 6.26
C LEU A 286 9.88 -13.65 6.39
N ILE A 287 8.65 -13.97 5.98
CA ILE A 287 7.52 -13.03 5.96
C ILE A 287 6.42 -13.52 6.90
N ARG A 288 5.99 -12.65 7.81
CA ARG A 288 4.86 -12.90 8.69
C ARG A 288 3.68 -12.02 8.29
N ASP A 289 2.58 -12.67 7.93
CA ASP A 289 1.35 -11.99 7.55
C ASP A 289 0.51 -11.65 8.79
N GLY A 290 0.08 -10.39 8.90
CA GLY A 290 -0.77 -9.90 9.98
C GLY A 290 0.01 -9.45 11.22
N ASP A 291 -0.73 -9.18 12.30
CA ASP A 291 -0.16 -8.69 13.55
C ASP A 291 0.52 -9.83 14.33
N ILE A 292 1.65 -9.52 14.93
CA ILE A 292 2.38 -10.39 15.85
C ILE A 292 2.35 -9.75 17.23
N HIS A 293 1.58 -10.35 18.12
CA HIS A 293 1.44 -9.87 19.49
C HIS A 293 2.07 -10.86 20.46
N PHE A 294 3.03 -10.38 21.24
CA PHE A 294 3.59 -11.11 22.35
C PHE A 294 3.13 -10.51 23.66
N SER A 295 2.36 -11.30 24.40
CA SER A 295 2.19 -11.15 25.84
C SER A 295 3.06 -12.21 26.52
N TYR A 296 4.01 -11.83 27.37
CA TYR A 296 4.91 -12.75 28.07
C TYR A 296 5.90 -13.50 27.16
N LEU A 297 6.51 -12.73 26.27
CA LEU A 297 7.47 -13.18 25.25
C LEU A 297 8.59 -14.07 25.85
N SER A 298 8.61 -15.35 25.47
CA SER A 298 9.60 -16.35 25.89
C SER A 298 10.83 -16.36 24.97
N LYS A 299 11.97 -16.85 25.48
CA LYS A 299 13.20 -16.99 24.65
C LYS A 299 12.99 -17.88 23.42
N LYS A 300 12.09 -18.85 23.48
CA LYS A 300 11.80 -19.77 22.37
C LYS A 300 11.05 -19.04 21.24
N GLU A 301 10.04 -18.23 21.57
CA GLU A 301 9.30 -17.45 20.58
C GLU A 301 10.20 -16.45 19.86
N LEU A 302 11.21 -15.88 20.55
CA LEU A 302 12.22 -15.05 19.89
C LEU A 302 13.03 -15.80 18.84
N GLN A 303 13.49 -17.01 19.17
CA GLN A 303 14.30 -17.83 18.25
C GLN A 303 13.53 -18.14 16.96
N GLU A 304 12.23 -18.37 17.05
CA GLU A 304 11.37 -18.65 15.89
C GLU A 304 11.18 -17.43 14.95
N LEU A 305 11.64 -16.25 15.36
CA LEU A 305 11.47 -14.99 14.65
C LEU A 305 12.79 -14.32 14.29
N GLU A 306 13.93 -14.90 14.67
CA GLU A 306 15.25 -14.37 14.32
C GLU A 306 15.49 -14.33 12.82
N SER A 307 14.82 -15.20 12.06
CA SER A 307 14.88 -15.25 10.60
C SER A 307 13.91 -14.29 9.90
N VAL A 308 12.93 -13.71 10.61
CA VAL A 308 11.90 -12.87 10.00
C VAL A 308 12.51 -11.57 9.48
N GLU A 309 12.24 -11.28 8.20
CA GLU A 309 12.66 -10.06 7.52
C GLU A 309 11.51 -9.07 7.31
N GLU A 310 10.26 -9.52 7.28
CA GLU A 310 9.10 -8.67 7.07
C GLU A 310 7.91 -9.10 7.92
N ILE A 311 7.24 -8.14 8.55
CA ILE A 311 5.96 -8.29 9.25
C ILE A 311 4.98 -7.33 8.60
N GLN A 312 3.90 -7.84 8.00
CA GLN A 312 2.96 -6.98 7.28
C GLN A 312 2.03 -6.19 8.22
N GLY A 313 1.81 -6.69 9.44
CA GLY A 313 1.01 -6.01 10.46
C GLY A 313 1.84 -5.29 11.52
N GLU A 314 1.25 -5.20 12.71
CA GLU A 314 1.87 -4.68 13.92
C GLU A 314 2.76 -5.72 14.60
N LEU A 315 3.92 -5.29 15.10
CA LEU A 315 4.71 -6.03 16.07
C LEU A 315 4.46 -5.43 17.46
N LEU A 316 3.75 -6.15 18.32
CA LEU A 316 3.51 -5.78 19.72
C LEU A 316 4.35 -6.65 20.66
N ILE A 317 5.20 -6.02 21.46
CA ILE A 317 5.95 -6.63 22.55
C ILE A 317 5.42 -6.04 23.86
N ASP A 318 4.63 -6.82 24.57
CA ASP A 318 3.96 -6.43 25.80
C ASP A 318 4.32 -7.37 26.96
N SER A 319 4.56 -6.78 28.14
CA SER A 319 4.69 -7.51 29.40
C SER A 319 5.74 -8.64 29.37
N THR A 320 6.85 -8.44 28.66
CA THR A 320 7.97 -9.39 28.64
C THR A 320 8.76 -9.37 29.95
N SER A 321 9.38 -10.50 30.28
CA SER A 321 10.30 -10.63 31.42
C SER A 321 11.74 -10.24 31.08
N LEU A 322 12.05 -9.96 29.81
CA LEU A 322 13.41 -9.66 29.37
C LEU A 322 13.91 -8.33 29.92
N SER A 323 15.18 -8.31 30.33
CA SER A 323 15.92 -7.08 30.64
C SER A 323 16.46 -6.38 29.40
N THR A 324 16.74 -7.16 28.35
CA THR A 324 17.37 -6.70 27.10
C THR A 324 16.61 -7.28 25.92
N LEU A 325 16.16 -6.41 25.00
CA LEU A 325 15.59 -6.83 23.73
C LEU A 325 16.64 -6.74 22.62
N ASN A 326 17.30 -7.85 22.33
CA ASN A 326 18.32 -7.97 21.27
C ASN A 326 17.90 -8.96 20.17
N SER A 327 16.67 -8.78 19.66
CA SER A 327 16.07 -9.65 18.64
C SER A 327 15.58 -8.83 17.44
N PHE A 328 14.99 -9.46 16.42
CA PHE A 328 14.51 -8.81 15.19
C PHE A 328 15.64 -8.12 14.40
N ASN A 329 16.87 -8.64 14.49
CA ASN A 329 18.03 -8.06 13.83
C ASN A 329 18.06 -8.27 12.31
N ARG A 330 17.17 -9.12 11.78
CA ARG A 330 16.95 -9.30 10.34
C ARG A 330 15.68 -8.61 9.83
N LEU A 331 14.85 -8.08 10.73
CA LEU A 331 13.60 -7.43 10.39
C LEU A 331 13.90 -6.13 9.64
N LYS A 332 13.53 -6.09 8.35
CA LYS A 332 13.69 -4.94 7.46
C LYS A 332 12.43 -4.10 7.41
N LYS A 333 11.26 -4.71 7.43
CA LYS A 333 9.98 -4.01 7.23
C LYS A 333 8.94 -4.44 8.25
N VAL A 334 8.29 -3.47 8.87
CA VAL A 334 7.10 -3.69 9.70
C VAL A 334 6.25 -2.44 9.72
N THR A 335 4.93 -2.56 9.69
CA THR A 335 4.06 -1.38 9.63
C THR A 335 4.13 -0.57 10.92
N THR A 336 3.94 -1.24 12.07
CA THR A 336 3.95 -0.58 13.38
C THR A 336 4.75 -1.42 14.37
N ILE A 337 5.62 -0.80 15.15
CA ILE A 337 6.28 -1.43 16.30
C ILE A 337 5.72 -0.82 17.57
N LYS A 338 5.20 -1.65 18.47
CA LYS A 338 4.79 -1.27 19.82
C LYS A 338 5.55 -2.08 20.86
N ILE A 339 6.29 -1.42 21.74
CA ILE A 339 7.03 -2.04 22.85
C ILE A 339 6.52 -1.39 24.13
N LYS A 340 5.63 -2.07 24.86
CA LYS A 340 4.93 -1.46 26.00
C LYS A 340 4.84 -2.33 27.25
N ASN A 341 4.70 -1.69 28.40
CA ASN A 341 4.52 -2.34 29.71
C ASN A 341 5.61 -3.37 30.07
N ASN A 342 6.82 -3.26 29.53
CA ASN A 342 7.90 -4.20 29.83
C ASN A 342 8.68 -3.70 31.05
N LEU A 343 8.16 -4.00 32.25
CA LEU A 343 8.68 -3.44 33.50
C LEU A 343 10.14 -3.79 33.80
N ASN A 344 10.64 -4.92 33.28
CA ASN A 344 12.04 -5.33 33.47
C ASN A 344 12.98 -4.82 32.37
N LEU A 345 12.45 -4.30 31.27
CA LEU A 345 13.24 -3.95 30.09
C LEU A 345 14.06 -2.69 30.38
N VAL A 346 15.38 -2.84 30.30
CA VAL A 346 16.38 -1.79 30.51
C VAL A 346 16.90 -1.26 29.18
N GLU A 347 17.01 -2.12 28.16
CA GLU A 347 17.61 -1.74 26.87
C GLU A 347 16.98 -2.44 25.66
N ILE A 348 16.91 -1.70 24.55
CA ILE A 348 16.52 -2.21 23.23
C ILE A 348 17.74 -2.10 22.30
N LEU A 349 18.29 -3.25 21.91
CA LEU A 349 19.47 -3.39 21.05
C LEU A 349 19.16 -4.02 19.67
N GLY A 350 17.95 -4.56 19.51
CA GLY A 350 17.45 -5.21 18.29
C GLY A 350 17.20 -4.27 17.10
N PHE A 351 16.55 -4.77 16.04
CA PHE A 351 16.11 -3.97 14.87
C PHE A 351 17.22 -3.39 13.96
N ASN A 352 18.42 -3.97 13.99
CA ASN A 352 19.59 -3.44 13.27
C ASN A 352 19.53 -3.48 11.71
N ALA A 353 18.56 -4.20 11.15
CA ALA A 353 18.31 -4.26 9.70
C ALA A 353 17.06 -3.49 9.28
N LEU A 354 16.42 -2.77 10.20
CA LEU A 354 15.16 -2.08 9.92
C LEU A 354 15.37 -1.00 8.85
N GLU A 355 14.51 -1.01 7.85
CA GLU A 355 14.53 -0.12 6.68
C GLU A 355 13.23 0.68 6.55
N SER A 356 12.10 0.18 7.07
CA SER A 356 10.81 0.85 6.94
C SER A 356 9.87 0.54 8.09
N ILE A 357 9.34 1.61 8.71
CA ILE A 357 8.18 1.59 9.60
C ILE A 357 7.27 2.78 9.34
N GLN A 358 5.98 2.63 9.65
CA GLN A 358 5.03 3.73 9.66
C GLN A 358 4.91 4.35 11.05
N ASN A 359 4.79 3.52 12.10
CA ASN A 359 4.61 4.00 13.47
C ASN A 359 5.57 3.32 14.45
N LEU A 360 6.04 4.09 15.45
CA LEU A 360 6.85 3.60 16.57
C LEU A 360 6.20 4.00 17.89
N GLU A 361 5.89 3.02 18.74
CA GLU A 361 5.44 3.24 20.11
C GLU A 361 6.34 2.49 21.11
N ILE A 362 6.92 3.23 22.06
CA ILE A 362 7.69 2.70 23.17
C ILE A 362 7.15 3.33 24.44
N SER A 363 6.28 2.62 25.16
CA SER A 363 5.54 3.23 26.27
C SER A 363 5.50 2.39 27.54
N HIS A 364 5.52 3.04 28.71
CA HIS A 364 5.37 2.36 30.00
C HIS A 364 6.45 1.30 30.29
N ASN A 365 7.68 1.45 29.75
CA ASN A 365 8.83 0.62 30.09
C ASN A 365 9.65 1.36 31.15
N VAL A 366 9.20 1.27 32.42
CA VAL A 366 9.65 2.18 33.49
C VAL A 366 11.14 2.11 33.82
N ASN A 367 11.80 0.98 33.50
CA ASN A 367 13.23 0.77 33.70
C ASN A 367 14.06 0.98 32.43
N LEU A 368 13.43 1.35 31.31
CA LEU A 368 14.11 1.51 30.02
C LEU A 368 15.02 2.73 30.06
N GLU A 369 16.32 2.47 29.90
CA GLU A 369 17.38 3.47 29.90
C GLU A 369 17.77 3.81 28.46
N ASN A 370 17.86 2.81 27.56
CA ASN A 370 18.48 2.99 26.23
C ASN A 370 17.68 2.33 25.08
N ILE A 371 17.63 2.99 23.91
CA ILE A 371 16.92 2.55 22.68
C ILE A 371 17.88 2.51 21.47
N TYR A 372 19.08 1.95 21.63
CA TYR A 372 20.12 2.01 20.60
C TYR A 372 19.80 1.21 19.33
N GLY A 373 18.94 0.21 19.41
CA GLY A 373 18.57 -0.65 18.29
C GLY A 373 18.05 0.09 17.04
N PHE A 374 17.46 1.27 17.23
CA PHE A 374 16.93 2.08 16.12
C PHE A 374 17.91 3.12 15.58
N PHE A 375 19.11 3.27 16.17
CA PHE A 375 20.08 4.31 15.77
C PHE A 375 20.41 4.23 14.28
N LYS A 376 20.73 3.03 13.78
CA LYS A 376 21.04 2.84 12.35
C LYS A 376 19.87 3.21 11.44
N PHE A 377 18.64 2.86 11.83
CA PHE A 377 17.44 3.18 11.08
C PHE A 377 17.25 4.70 10.92
N PHE A 378 17.36 5.49 12.00
CA PHE A 378 17.17 6.95 11.89
C PHE A 378 18.35 7.68 11.21
N THR A 379 19.55 7.08 11.17
CA THR A 379 20.64 7.62 10.34
C THR A 379 20.43 7.45 8.83
N THR A 380 19.57 6.51 8.40
CA THR A 380 19.27 6.27 6.98
C THR A 380 17.87 6.74 6.57
N VAL A 381 16.90 6.68 7.48
CA VAL A 381 15.51 7.06 7.26
C VAL A 381 15.21 8.34 8.02
N GLN A 382 15.23 9.45 7.29
CA GLN A 382 15.05 10.78 7.85
C GLN A 382 13.58 11.16 8.08
N LYS A 383 12.62 10.36 7.60
CA LYS A 383 11.19 10.69 7.65
C LYS A 383 10.35 9.49 8.07
N ILE A 384 9.44 9.72 9.02
CA ILE A 384 8.41 8.75 9.42
C ILE A 384 7.06 9.28 8.99
N ASN A 385 6.32 8.52 8.19
CA ASN A 385 5.01 8.98 7.67
C ASN A 385 3.91 8.99 8.75
N GLY A 386 4.00 8.10 9.73
CA GLY A 386 3.03 8.00 10.82
C GLY A 386 3.48 8.74 12.08
N TYR A 387 3.18 8.15 13.25
CA TYR A 387 3.46 8.75 14.55
C TYR A 387 4.70 8.13 15.22
N ILE A 388 5.33 8.92 16.09
CA ILE A 388 6.32 8.42 17.06
C ILE A 388 5.79 8.72 18.46
N LYS A 389 5.75 7.71 19.31
CA LYS A 389 5.23 7.81 20.67
C LYS A 389 6.18 7.13 21.65
N ILE A 390 6.94 7.91 22.39
CA ILE A 390 7.84 7.45 23.44
C ILE A 390 7.39 8.14 24.73
N GLU A 391 6.66 7.44 25.59
CA GLU A 391 6.07 8.05 26.79
C GLU A 391 6.16 7.13 28.01
N SER A 392 6.15 7.71 29.20
CA SER A 392 6.12 6.94 30.45
C SER A 392 7.33 5.99 30.62
N ASN A 393 8.49 6.30 30.02
CA ASN A 393 9.76 5.58 30.23
C ASN A 393 10.63 6.39 31.21
N LYS A 394 10.40 6.18 32.51
CA LYS A 394 10.93 7.03 33.60
C LYS A 394 12.44 7.00 33.80
N LYS A 395 13.18 6.19 33.06
CA LYS A 395 14.65 6.20 33.08
C LYS A 395 15.28 6.59 31.74
N LEU A 396 14.47 6.89 30.73
CA LEU A 396 14.97 7.31 29.44
C LEU A 396 15.36 8.79 29.52
N GLU A 397 16.66 9.07 29.40
CA GLU A 397 17.22 10.42 29.57
C GLU A 397 17.58 11.11 28.25
N THR A 398 17.73 10.34 27.16
CA THR A 398 18.27 10.83 25.88
C THR A 398 17.53 10.28 24.66
N LEU A 399 17.59 11.03 23.55
CA LEU A 399 16.99 10.71 22.25
C LEU A 399 18.03 10.53 21.13
N LEU A 400 19.31 10.31 21.47
CA LEU A 400 20.39 10.22 20.48
C LEU A 400 20.14 9.21 19.35
N PHE A 401 19.31 8.18 19.58
CA PHE A 401 18.91 7.21 18.55
C PHE A 401 18.04 7.80 17.44
N LEU A 402 17.47 8.99 17.61
CA LEU A 402 16.66 9.68 16.60
C LEU A 402 17.47 10.58 15.67
N ARG A 403 18.80 10.62 15.83
CA ARG A 403 19.68 11.48 15.03
C ARG A 403 19.47 11.25 13.53
N GLY A 404 19.24 12.33 12.79
CA GLY A 404 18.90 12.31 11.36
C GLY A 404 17.40 12.39 11.06
N LEU A 405 16.52 12.28 12.07
CA LEU A 405 15.08 12.47 11.90
C LEU A 405 14.77 13.94 11.58
N THR A 406 14.24 14.18 10.40
CA THR A 406 13.85 15.51 9.92
C THR A 406 12.33 15.74 9.94
N HIS A 407 11.53 14.69 9.75
CA HIS A 407 10.07 14.82 9.65
C HIS A 407 9.33 13.67 10.34
N VAL A 408 8.28 14.00 11.09
CA VAL A 408 7.25 13.06 11.56
C VAL A 408 5.92 13.45 10.95
N GLY A 409 5.29 12.58 10.18
CA GLY A 409 4.09 12.88 9.39
C GLY A 409 2.81 13.04 10.21
N SER A 410 2.79 12.51 11.44
CA SER A 410 1.68 12.65 12.39
C SER A 410 2.18 13.21 13.72
N SER A 411 1.67 12.71 14.85
CA SER A 411 2.01 13.20 16.19
C SER A 411 3.35 12.65 16.66
N PHE A 412 4.08 13.47 17.41
CA PHE A 412 5.32 13.09 18.06
C PHE A 412 5.21 13.30 19.57
N TYR A 413 5.00 12.21 20.30
CA TYR A 413 4.82 12.23 21.75
C TYR A 413 6.08 11.73 22.45
N LEU A 414 6.63 12.57 23.32
CA LEU A 414 7.88 12.38 24.08
C LEU A 414 7.67 12.69 25.58
N HIS A 415 6.43 12.67 26.05
CA HIS A 415 6.06 13.18 27.36
C HIS A 415 6.13 12.12 28.48
N HIS A 416 6.18 12.56 29.74
CA HIS A 416 6.28 11.66 30.92
C HIS A 416 7.49 10.71 30.88
N ASN A 417 8.60 11.13 30.29
CA ASN A 417 9.89 10.43 30.42
C ASN A 417 10.78 11.18 31.43
N HIS A 418 12.07 10.85 31.47
CA HIS A 418 13.07 11.57 32.27
C HIS A 418 14.10 12.26 31.37
N LEU A 419 13.68 12.71 30.18
CA LEU A 419 14.58 13.33 29.22
C LEU A 419 15.22 14.58 29.85
N THR A 420 16.55 14.59 29.88
CA THR A 420 17.35 15.74 30.35
C THR A 420 17.88 16.56 29.16
N SER A 421 17.86 15.97 27.97
CA SER A 421 18.35 16.57 26.72
C SER A 421 17.51 16.12 25.52
N LEU A 422 17.42 16.98 24.51
CA LEU A 422 16.82 16.69 23.20
C LEU A 422 17.86 16.36 22.13
N GLN A 423 19.11 16.09 22.50
CA GLN A 423 20.12 15.62 21.56
C GLN A 423 19.62 14.39 20.80
N GLY A 424 19.83 14.39 19.49
CA GLY A 424 19.19 13.50 18.53
C GLY A 424 18.07 14.16 17.70
N LEU A 425 17.53 15.31 18.12
CA LEU A 425 16.50 16.04 17.38
C LEU A 425 17.03 17.28 16.62
N GLU A 426 18.35 17.41 16.47
CA GLU A 426 19.00 18.58 15.85
C GLU A 426 18.55 18.84 14.41
N ASP A 427 18.12 17.80 13.71
CA ASP A 427 17.71 17.86 12.31
C ASP A 427 16.18 17.95 12.13
N LEU A 428 15.40 17.92 13.22
CA LEU A 428 13.93 17.89 13.15
C LEU A 428 13.41 19.24 12.60
N GLU A 429 12.71 19.19 11.47
CA GLU A 429 12.15 20.37 10.79
C GLU A 429 10.63 20.47 10.89
N GLU A 430 9.91 19.34 10.84
CA GLU A 430 8.45 19.32 10.79
C GLU A 430 7.82 18.16 11.56
N VAL A 431 6.75 18.47 12.31
CA VAL A 431 5.81 17.49 12.88
C VAL A 431 4.42 17.76 12.27
N GLY A 432 3.84 16.73 11.64
CA GLY A 432 2.60 16.83 10.88
C GLY A 432 1.32 16.91 11.72
N ALA A 433 1.42 16.65 13.02
CA ALA A 433 0.38 16.94 14.01
C ALA A 433 0.99 17.56 15.27
N SER A 434 0.72 17.02 16.47
CA SER A 434 1.17 17.64 17.72
C SER A 434 2.54 17.12 18.17
N LEU A 435 3.36 17.98 18.77
CA LEU A 435 4.61 17.64 19.45
C LEU A 435 4.44 17.84 20.96
N SER A 436 4.62 16.78 21.74
CA SER A 436 4.54 16.86 23.21
C SER A 436 5.83 16.39 23.87
N LEU A 437 6.52 17.33 24.52
CA LEU A 437 7.74 17.18 25.32
C LEU A 437 7.45 17.39 26.82
N SER A 438 6.18 17.37 27.20
CA SER A 438 5.75 17.75 28.54
C SER A 438 6.16 16.72 29.61
N SER A 439 6.31 17.15 30.86
CA SER A 439 6.63 16.26 31.99
C SER A 439 7.96 15.51 31.77
N ASN A 440 9.04 16.25 31.53
CA ASN A 440 10.42 15.75 31.44
C ASN A 440 11.33 16.58 32.39
N GLN A 441 12.65 16.52 32.21
CA GLN A 441 13.64 17.28 32.98
C GLN A 441 14.45 18.23 32.10
N LEU A 442 13.86 18.71 31.00
CA LEU A 442 14.55 19.52 30.00
C LEU A 442 14.93 20.89 30.55
N ARG A 443 16.14 21.34 30.26
CA ARG A 443 16.66 22.67 30.63
C ARG A 443 16.84 23.61 29.44
N ASP A 444 16.99 23.05 28.25
CA ASP A 444 17.10 23.79 27.00
C ASP A 444 16.29 23.10 25.89
N LEU A 445 15.95 23.87 24.87
CA LEU A 445 15.30 23.40 23.65
C LEU A 445 16.20 23.62 22.42
N PHE A 446 17.49 23.92 22.62
CA PHE A 446 18.41 24.27 21.53
C PHE A 446 18.53 23.19 20.44
N PRO A 447 18.46 21.88 20.75
CA PRO A 447 18.39 20.86 19.71
C PRO A 447 17.20 21.02 18.75
N LEU A 448 16.13 21.75 19.10
CA LEU A 448 15.02 22.02 18.20
C LEU A 448 15.24 23.23 17.26
N LYS A 449 16.45 23.80 17.21
CA LYS A 449 16.78 24.99 16.39
C LYS A 449 16.35 24.93 14.93
N ASN A 450 16.19 23.74 14.34
CA ASN A 450 15.76 23.57 12.95
C ASN A 450 14.26 23.35 12.78
N LEU A 451 13.50 23.22 13.88
CA LEU A 451 12.07 22.98 13.87
C LEU A 451 11.35 24.22 13.34
N LYS A 452 10.70 24.08 12.18
CA LYS A 452 9.99 25.14 11.49
C LYS A 452 8.48 25.05 11.69
N LYS A 453 7.95 23.83 11.79
CA LYS A 453 6.51 23.59 11.77
C LYS A 453 6.08 22.48 12.71
N VAL A 454 5.03 22.72 13.48
CA VAL A 454 4.25 21.69 14.15
C VAL A 454 2.79 21.94 13.78
N LYS A 455 2.21 21.13 12.91
CA LYS A 455 0.85 21.40 12.36
C LYS A 455 -0.28 21.18 13.37
N GLY A 456 0.04 20.80 14.60
CA GLY A 456 -0.85 20.74 15.76
C GLY A 456 -0.36 21.63 16.90
N MET A 457 -0.57 21.19 18.15
CA MET A 457 -0.04 21.92 19.31
C MET A 457 1.40 21.55 19.62
N LEU A 458 2.11 22.48 20.27
CA LEU A 458 3.38 22.23 20.94
C LEU A 458 3.17 22.22 22.45
N GLY A 459 3.56 21.14 23.13
CA GLY A 459 3.52 21.04 24.59
C GLY A 459 4.91 20.85 25.19
N VAL A 460 5.42 21.84 25.92
CA VAL A 460 6.70 21.78 26.67
C VAL A 460 6.49 22.01 28.18
N ALA A 461 5.25 21.78 28.66
CA ALA A 461 4.85 21.99 30.03
C ALA A 461 5.59 21.08 31.02
N PHE A 462 5.71 21.50 32.28
CA PHE A 462 6.31 20.71 33.37
C PHE A 462 7.74 20.23 33.07
N ASN A 463 8.62 21.16 32.71
CA ASN A 463 10.06 20.96 32.55
C ASN A 463 10.85 21.90 33.50
N GLN A 464 12.16 22.02 33.31
CA GLN A 464 13.06 22.90 34.06
C GLN A 464 13.59 24.04 33.17
N LEU A 465 12.77 24.51 32.22
CA LEU A 465 13.17 25.53 31.25
C LEU A 465 13.22 26.92 31.88
N THR A 466 14.25 27.69 31.55
CA THR A 466 14.38 29.12 31.90
C THR A 466 14.13 30.04 30.69
N THR A 467 14.30 29.49 29.49
CA THR A 467 14.11 30.13 28.19
C THR A 467 13.48 29.13 27.20
N LEU A 468 12.93 29.64 26.09
CA LEU A 468 12.52 28.86 24.91
C LEU A 468 13.53 28.93 23.76
N GLU A 469 14.79 29.29 24.04
CA GLU A 469 15.87 29.30 23.07
C GLU A 469 15.98 27.95 22.33
N GLY A 470 16.14 28.02 21.01
CA GLY A 470 16.02 26.88 20.10
C GLY A 470 14.70 26.83 19.33
N LEU A 471 13.71 27.67 19.65
CA LEU A 471 12.43 27.75 18.91
C LEU A 471 12.35 28.95 17.94
N GLU A 472 13.43 29.69 17.71
CA GLU A 472 13.43 30.92 16.90
C GLU A 472 13.00 30.69 15.44
N ASN A 473 13.24 29.47 14.93
CA ASN A 473 12.87 29.07 13.58
C ASN A 473 11.45 28.49 13.48
N LEU A 474 10.76 28.27 14.59
CA LEU A 474 9.38 27.78 14.59
C LEU A 474 8.46 28.88 14.06
N LYS A 475 7.77 28.61 12.95
CA LYS A 475 6.89 29.56 12.27
C LYS A 475 5.41 29.17 12.31
N GLU A 476 5.10 27.88 12.42
CA GLU A 476 3.72 27.38 12.26
C GLU A 476 3.32 26.45 13.40
N LEU A 477 2.21 26.79 14.06
CA LEU A 477 1.45 25.98 15.02
C LEU A 477 -0.03 25.92 14.63
N SER A 478 -0.79 25.00 15.20
CA SER A 478 -2.26 24.99 15.06
C SER A 478 -2.93 24.79 16.41
N THR A 479 -4.07 25.45 16.62
CA THR A 479 -4.93 25.16 17.76
C THR A 479 -5.61 23.82 17.57
N ILE A 480 -5.43 22.92 18.53
CA ILE A 480 -6.17 21.66 18.57
C ILE A 480 -7.01 21.56 19.84
N LYS A 481 -8.03 20.72 19.80
CA LYS A 481 -8.79 20.36 21.00
C LYS A 481 -8.02 19.27 21.76
N TRP A 482 -7.51 19.59 22.94
CA TRP A 482 -6.87 18.65 23.86
C TRP A 482 -7.76 18.44 25.09
N GLY A 483 -8.40 17.28 25.19
CA GLY A 483 -9.42 17.03 26.20
C GLY A 483 -10.65 17.92 25.96
N GLN A 484 -11.00 18.77 26.93
CA GLN A 484 -12.11 19.71 26.84
C GLN A 484 -11.69 21.14 26.50
N GLU A 485 -10.39 21.38 26.28
CA GLU A 485 -9.84 22.72 26.04
C GLU A 485 -9.19 22.80 24.66
N TYR A 486 -9.13 24.01 24.12
CA TYR A 486 -8.37 24.31 22.91
C TYR A 486 -7.01 24.86 23.29
N ARG A 487 -5.95 24.35 22.65
CA ARG A 487 -4.57 24.74 22.96
C ARG A 487 -3.73 24.79 21.69
N THR A 488 -2.87 25.79 21.59
CA THR A 488 -1.82 25.89 20.57
C THR A 488 -0.46 25.61 21.18
N LEU A 489 -0.23 26.20 22.37
CA LEU A 489 1.04 26.09 23.08
C LEU A 489 0.78 25.86 24.58
N ALA A 490 1.41 24.83 25.14
CA ALA A 490 1.37 24.55 26.58
C ALA A 490 2.79 24.63 27.18
N ILE A 491 3.04 25.66 28.00
CA ILE A 491 4.33 25.89 28.66
C ILE A 491 4.24 25.98 30.19
N GLN A 492 3.05 25.78 30.76
CA GLN A 492 2.82 25.83 32.21
C GLN A 492 3.67 24.79 32.97
N GLY A 493 3.90 25.00 34.26
CA GLY A 493 4.73 24.14 35.11
C GLY A 493 6.24 24.32 34.96
N ASN A 494 6.72 25.25 34.13
CA ASN A 494 8.13 25.62 34.02
C ASN A 494 8.41 26.79 34.97
N LYS A 495 8.64 26.51 36.25
CA LYS A 495 8.63 27.52 37.33
C LYS A 495 9.64 28.66 37.16
N ASP A 496 10.75 28.40 36.47
CA ASP A 496 11.84 29.37 36.27
C ASP A 496 11.83 29.99 34.85
N LEU A 497 10.81 29.73 34.04
CA LEU A 497 10.69 30.23 32.68
C LEU A 497 10.44 31.75 32.67
N MET A 498 11.44 32.51 32.23
CA MET A 498 11.40 33.97 32.19
C MET A 498 11.53 34.56 30.77
N ASP A 499 12.04 33.80 29.81
CA ASP A 499 12.25 34.25 28.43
C ASP A 499 11.46 33.38 27.43
N ILE A 500 10.46 33.99 26.79
CA ILE A 500 9.65 33.36 25.73
C ILE A 500 9.78 34.11 24.40
N SER A 501 10.79 34.97 24.26
CA SER A 501 10.99 35.83 23.08
C SER A 501 11.26 35.05 21.79
N ALA A 502 11.74 33.80 21.90
CA ALA A 502 11.95 32.89 20.77
C ALA A 502 10.66 32.64 19.95
N LEU A 503 9.48 32.83 20.55
CA LEU A 503 8.19 32.62 19.88
C LEU A 503 7.79 33.75 18.91
N ARG A 504 8.58 34.83 18.77
CA ARG A 504 8.23 36.04 17.99
C ARG A 504 7.64 35.80 16.61
N ASP A 505 8.11 34.77 15.91
CA ASP A 505 7.74 34.51 14.52
C ASP A 505 6.72 33.38 14.37
N VAL A 506 6.27 32.80 15.48
CA VAL A 506 5.26 31.74 15.49
C VAL A 506 3.91 32.30 15.07
N GLN A 507 3.26 31.62 14.15
CA GLN A 507 1.90 31.89 13.70
C GLN A 507 1.04 30.66 13.91
N SER A 508 -0.20 30.90 14.33
CA SER A 508 -1.24 29.88 14.36
C SER A 508 -1.88 29.78 12.97
N SER A 509 -2.07 28.57 12.45
CA SER A 509 -2.90 28.32 11.27
C SER A 509 -4.39 28.59 11.55
N THR A 510 -4.76 28.62 12.83
CA THR A 510 -6.08 29.04 13.32
C THR A 510 -6.07 30.52 13.68
N LYS A 511 -7.24 31.14 13.86
CA LYS A 511 -7.37 32.60 14.03
C LYS A 511 -6.56 33.15 15.22
N HIS A 512 -6.42 32.35 16.27
CA HIS A 512 -5.68 32.72 17.47
C HIS A 512 -4.69 31.63 17.90
N CYS A 513 -3.63 32.05 18.60
CA CYS A 513 -2.72 31.18 19.32
C CYS A 513 -3.16 31.14 20.79
N ILE A 514 -3.64 29.99 21.27
CA ILE A 514 -4.11 29.82 22.65
C ILE A 514 -2.95 29.27 23.49
N MET A 515 -2.51 30.09 24.45
CA MET A 515 -1.41 29.75 25.35
C MET A 515 -1.88 29.41 26.76
N ASN A 516 -1.33 28.33 27.31
CA ASN A 516 -1.46 27.99 28.73
C ASN A 516 -0.18 28.42 29.47
N LEU A 517 -0.30 29.46 30.30
CA LEU A 517 0.80 30.07 31.05
C LEU A 517 0.61 29.88 32.57
N ASP A 518 1.71 29.89 33.31
CA ASP A 518 1.66 29.95 34.77
C ASP A 518 1.39 31.39 35.22
N SER A 519 0.32 31.60 36.00
CA SER A 519 0.01 32.91 36.58
C SER A 519 1.08 33.39 37.57
N SER A 520 1.87 32.47 38.13
CA SER A 520 2.96 32.76 39.07
C SER A 520 4.27 33.17 38.42
N ASN A 521 4.43 33.01 37.11
CA ASN A 521 5.72 33.23 36.46
C ASN A 521 5.94 34.69 36.08
N ASN A 522 7.17 35.17 36.27
CA ASN A 522 7.59 36.51 35.87
C ASN A 522 8.28 36.44 34.49
N TYR A 523 7.49 36.45 33.42
CA TYR A 523 8.00 36.49 32.04
C TYR A 523 8.63 37.87 31.75
N LYS A 524 9.96 37.95 31.85
CA LYS A 524 10.74 39.19 31.69
C LYS A 524 10.98 39.55 30.23
N ARG A 525 11.09 38.55 29.36
CA ARG A 525 11.34 38.72 27.93
C ARG A 525 10.24 38.02 27.14
N ILE A 526 9.43 38.81 26.47
CA ILE A 526 8.31 38.35 25.66
C ILE A 526 8.48 38.83 24.22
N PRO A 527 7.81 38.20 23.24
CA PRO A 527 7.76 38.71 21.87
C PRO A 527 7.32 40.18 21.79
N GLU A 528 7.97 40.94 20.92
CA GLU A 528 7.64 42.36 20.68
C GLU A 528 6.18 42.54 20.25
N GLU A 529 5.55 43.67 20.60
CA GLU A 529 4.13 43.95 20.29
C GLU A 529 3.81 43.92 18.78
N ASN A 530 4.80 44.24 17.94
CA ASN A 530 4.68 44.22 16.48
C ASN A 530 4.80 42.80 15.88
N SER A 531 5.21 41.81 16.67
CA SER A 531 5.45 40.44 16.24
C SER A 531 4.15 39.74 15.83
N GLN A 532 4.25 38.75 14.95
CA GLN A 532 3.07 38.02 14.48
C GLN A 532 2.44 37.21 15.62
N PHE A 533 3.29 36.63 16.46
CA PHE A 533 2.85 35.88 17.62
C PHE A 533 2.04 36.74 18.60
N TYR A 534 2.55 37.94 18.95
CA TYR A 534 1.85 38.83 19.87
C TYR A 534 0.44 39.18 19.37
N LYS A 535 0.32 39.49 18.08
CA LYS A 535 -0.96 39.86 17.42
C LYS A 535 -1.98 38.72 17.39
N GLN A 536 -1.55 37.46 17.31
CA GLN A 536 -2.44 36.31 17.26
C GLN A 536 -2.69 35.68 18.63
N SER A 537 -1.88 35.99 19.64
CA SER A 537 -1.91 35.30 20.93
C SER A 537 -3.10 35.71 21.81
N ILE A 538 -3.80 34.71 22.34
CA ILE A 538 -4.74 34.82 23.45
C ILE A 538 -4.12 34.07 24.62
N SER A 539 -3.74 34.80 25.67
CA SER A 539 -3.20 34.21 26.89
C SER A 539 -4.33 33.70 27.77
N ILE A 540 -4.34 32.40 28.10
CA ILE A 540 -5.18 31.85 29.16
C ILE A 540 -4.31 31.69 30.40
N THR A 541 -4.44 32.65 31.33
CA THR A 541 -3.91 32.50 32.70
C THR A 541 -4.80 31.52 33.46
N SER A 542 -4.20 30.61 34.23
CA SER A 542 -4.90 29.64 35.09
C SER A 542 -6.07 30.28 35.85
N GLY A 543 -7.30 29.98 35.41
CA GLY A 543 -8.51 30.71 35.79
C GLY A 543 -9.69 30.59 34.82
N GLY A 544 -9.50 29.97 33.65
CA GLY A 544 -10.61 29.52 32.79
C GLY A 544 -11.29 30.64 32.00
N LEU A 545 -10.63 31.12 30.94
CA LEU A 545 -11.33 31.78 29.85
C LEU A 545 -11.95 30.70 28.95
N LYS A 546 -13.29 30.63 28.92
CA LYS A 546 -14.02 29.91 27.86
C LYS A 546 -13.84 30.69 26.56
N VAL A 547 -12.87 30.31 25.75
CA VAL A 547 -12.75 30.82 24.37
C VAL A 547 -13.87 30.18 23.54
N ASP A 548 -14.76 30.98 22.95
CA ASP A 548 -15.84 30.48 22.07
C ASP A 548 -15.21 29.89 20.79
N THR A 549 -15.73 28.76 20.31
CA THR A 549 -15.24 28.08 19.11
C THR A 549 -15.32 28.96 17.87
N LYS A 550 -16.27 29.90 17.82
CA LYS A 550 -16.44 30.88 16.74
C LYS A 550 -15.30 31.89 16.65
N ASP A 551 -14.54 32.06 17.73
CA ASP A 551 -13.37 32.93 17.75
C ASP A 551 -12.09 32.20 17.32
N ILE A 552 -12.08 30.86 17.30
CA ILE A 552 -10.88 30.05 17.06
C ILE A 552 -10.72 29.70 15.57
N PHE A 553 -11.81 29.41 14.87
CA PHE A 553 -11.81 28.99 13.47
C PHE A 553 -12.35 30.11 12.56
N PRO A 554 -11.66 30.49 11.46
CA PRO A 554 -12.28 31.33 10.44
C PRO A 554 -13.49 30.59 9.82
N LYS A 555 -14.53 31.35 9.44
CA LYS A 555 -15.74 30.81 8.80
C LYS A 555 -15.43 30.05 7.51
#